data_AF-A0A7J6RJ13-F1
#
_entry.id   AF-A0A7J6RJ13-F1
#
_cell.length_a   1.000
_cell.length_b   1.000
_cell.length_c   1.000
_cell.angle_alpha   90.00
_cell.angle_beta   90.00
_cell.angle_gamma   90.00
#
_symmetry.space_group_name_H-M   'P 1'
#
loop_
_entity.id
_entity.type
_entity.pdbx_description
1 polymer ?
#
loop_
_entity_poly.entity_id
_entity_poly.type
_entity_poly.pdbx_seq_one_letter_code
_entity_poly.pdbx_strand_id
1 'polypeptide(L)'
;IRSQQHDDPLCENIVKAFTGNCPEFTASYTRNLKKFFCISDDGLILRTVEAPDGRPTIVVPSVLANEVVEAVHVCASHPGRDRTRQLVSRYFWCKGLYKLVNRIVCSCDTCIRTKSTRLHRHSLGQSRVRSSLPGELLGVDLLVYNSVPSDTARLSPWSAEVDTALESVGSNRNDGHADALPMPKYILMVICAATYRIWTRTLFTKSSPEVATVLGELLDEISPSICLVDGGKEFANSL
;
A
#
# COMPACT_ATOMS: atom_id res chain seq x y z
N ILE A 1 34.59 -18.76 -1.05
CA ILE A 1 35.16 -17.39 -0.88
C ILE A 1 36.68 -17.41 -0.94
N ARG A 2 37.39 -18.06 -0.02
CA ARG A 2 38.87 -18.06 0.00
C ARG A 2 39.53 -18.46 -1.33
N SER A 3 39.11 -19.59 -1.91
CA SER A 3 39.60 -20.04 -3.22
C SER A 3 39.48 -18.97 -4.30
N GLN A 4 38.31 -18.32 -4.36
CA GLN A 4 37.99 -17.26 -5.32
C GLN A 4 38.66 -15.91 -5.00
N GLN A 5 39.23 -15.71 -3.81
CA GLN A 5 40.00 -14.49 -3.52
C GLN A 5 41.33 -14.48 -4.27
N HIS A 6 41.92 -15.64 -4.58
CA HIS A 6 43.18 -15.68 -5.31
C HIS A 6 43.06 -15.15 -6.74
N ASP A 7 41.89 -15.32 -7.35
CA ASP A 7 41.63 -14.91 -8.74
C ASP A 7 41.05 -13.50 -8.87
N ASP A 8 40.77 -12.81 -7.75
CA ASP A 8 40.22 -11.44 -7.78
C ASP A 8 41.36 -10.40 -7.84
N PRO A 9 41.36 -9.49 -8.84
CA PRO A 9 42.47 -8.55 -9.03
C PRO A 9 42.76 -7.63 -7.83
N LEU A 10 41.72 -7.26 -7.05
CA LEU A 10 41.94 -6.46 -5.85
C LEU A 10 42.64 -7.29 -4.77
N CYS A 11 42.21 -8.54 -4.60
CA CYS A 11 42.77 -9.47 -3.64
C CYS A 11 44.23 -9.80 -3.98
N GLU A 12 44.54 -10.02 -5.26
CA GLU A 12 45.91 -10.22 -5.74
C GLU A 12 46.80 -9.01 -5.39
N ASN A 13 46.33 -7.79 -5.65
CA ASN A 13 47.07 -6.57 -5.32
C ASN A 13 47.30 -6.41 -3.81
N ILE A 14 46.34 -6.82 -2.98
CA ILE A 14 46.50 -6.83 -1.52
C ILE A 14 47.62 -7.80 -1.14
N VAL A 15 47.63 -9.02 -1.65
CA VAL A 15 48.69 -10.02 -1.37
C VAL A 15 50.06 -9.51 -1.79
N LYS A 16 50.17 -8.93 -3.00
CA LYS A 16 51.42 -8.32 -3.50
C LYS A 16 51.93 -7.20 -2.59
N ALA A 17 51.03 -6.33 -2.13
CA ALA A 17 51.38 -5.23 -1.22
C ALA A 17 51.89 -5.73 0.15
N PHE A 18 51.32 -6.82 0.67
CA PHE A 18 51.73 -7.39 1.96
C PHE A 18 53.01 -8.22 1.87
N THR A 19 53.26 -8.90 0.75
CA THR A 19 54.49 -9.67 0.51
C THR A 19 55.69 -8.82 0.08
N GLY A 20 55.46 -7.57 -0.34
CA GLY A 20 56.52 -6.67 -0.82
C GLY A 20 56.89 -6.87 -2.29
N ASN A 21 56.23 -7.80 -2.99
CA ASN A 21 56.44 -8.09 -4.41
C ASN A 21 55.60 -7.16 -5.30
N CYS A 22 55.84 -5.84 -5.23
CA CYS A 22 55.07 -4.86 -5.99
C CYS A 22 55.84 -3.57 -6.35
N PRO A 23 56.90 -3.66 -7.19
CA PRO A 23 57.62 -2.47 -7.68
C PRO A 23 56.74 -1.53 -8.52
N GLU A 24 55.64 -2.02 -9.10
CA GLU A 24 54.70 -1.28 -9.93
C GLU A 24 53.73 -0.39 -9.13
N PHE A 25 53.65 -0.56 -7.81
CA PHE A 25 52.73 0.20 -6.96
C PHE A 25 53.37 1.46 -6.40
N THR A 26 52.65 2.58 -6.45
CA THR A 26 53.05 3.79 -5.74
C THR A 26 53.04 3.56 -4.23
N ALA A 27 53.95 4.21 -3.49
CA ALA A 27 54.01 4.11 -2.03
C ALA A 27 52.67 4.46 -1.35
N SER A 28 51.92 5.41 -1.91
CA SER A 28 50.58 5.80 -1.43
C SER A 28 49.56 4.67 -1.60
N TYR A 29 49.57 3.98 -2.75
CA TYR A 29 48.68 2.86 -3.00
C TYR A 29 48.96 1.69 -2.05
N THR A 30 50.22 1.30 -1.89
CA THR A 30 50.63 0.24 -0.95
C THR A 30 50.24 0.58 0.48
N ARG A 31 50.45 1.83 0.92
CA ARG A 31 50.04 2.30 2.24
C ARG A 31 48.53 2.21 2.43
N ASN A 32 47.73 2.60 1.42
CA ASN A 32 46.28 2.52 1.50
C ASN A 32 45.78 1.07 1.57
N LEU A 33 46.36 0.15 0.80
CA LEU A 33 46.02 -1.27 0.88
C LEU A 33 46.30 -1.82 2.29
N LYS A 34 47.48 -1.55 2.85
CA LYS A 34 47.84 -1.98 4.22
C LYS A 34 47.00 -1.31 5.30
N LYS A 35 46.52 -0.09 5.06
CA LYS A 35 45.64 0.64 6.00
C LYS A 35 44.24 0.02 6.06
N PHE A 36 43.69 -0.39 4.93
CA PHE A 36 42.28 -0.78 4.80
C PHE A 36 42.03 -2.29 4.75
N PHE A 37 43.07 -3.09 4.62
CA PHE A 37 42.96 -4.54 4.53
C PHE A 37 44.01 -5.21 5.42
N CYS A 38 43.73 -6.44 5.82
CA CYS A 38 44.67 -7.34 6.46
C CYS A 38 44.47 -8.76 5.93
N ILE A 39 45.47 -9.61 6.14
CA ILE A 39 45.43 -11.03 5.79
C ILE A 39 45.52 -11.78 7.12
N SER A 40 44.55 -12.65 7.40
CA SER A 40 44.59 -13.51 8.59
C SER A 40 45.58 -14.66 8.43
N ASP A 41 45.88 -15.35 9.53
CA ASP A 41 46.86 -16.44 9.57
C ASP A 41 46.52 -17.60 8.61
N ASP A 42 45.24 -17.77 8.29
CA ASP A 42 44.72 -18.78 7.35
C ASP A 42 44.64 -18.28 5.89
N GLY A 43 45.20 -17.10 5.60
CA GLY A 43 45.28 -16.50 4.26
C GLY A 43 44.00 -15.79 3.79
N LEU A 44 42.98 -15.63 4.63
CA LEU A 44 41.76 -14.94 4.26
C LEU A 44 41.97 -13.41 4.25
N ILE A 45 41.54 -12.75 3.18
CA ILE A 45 41.63 -11.30 3.08
C ILE A 45 40.44 -10.66 3.77
N LEU A 46 40.73 -9.77 4.72
CA LEU A 46 39.77 -9.04 5.53
C LEU A 46 39.92 -7.54 5.30
N ARG A 47 38.82 -6.80 5.46
CA ARG A 47 38.82 -5.34 5.47
C ARG A 47 38.87 -4.84 6.91
N THR A 48 39.84 -3.98 7.21
CA THR A 48 40.11 -3.42 8.55
C THR A 48 39.22 -2.24 8.90
N VAL A 49 38.54 -1.64 7.91
CA VAL A 49 37.53 -0.60 8.19
C VAL A 49 36.39 -1.24 8.96
N GLU A 50 36.25 -0.80 10.22
CA GLU A 50 35.26 -1.25 11.19
C GLU A 50 33.91 -1.52 10.53
N ALA A 51 33.47 -2.78 10.57
CA ALA A 51 32.05 -3.08 10.53
C ALA A 51 31.31 -2.22 11.58
N PRO A 52 29.98 -2.08 11.51
CA PRO A 52 29.22 -1.37 12.54
C PRO A 52 29.51 -1.82 13.99
N ASP A 53 30.03 -3.03 14.18
CA ASP A 53 30.42 -3.63 15.47
C ASP A 53 31.94 -3.68 15.71
N GLY A 54 32.75 -2.97 14.91
CA GLY A 54 34.21 -2.89 15.05
C GLY A 54 34.98 -4.10 14.54
N ARG A 55 34.30 -5.13 14.01
CA ARG A 55 34.96 -6.36 13.55
C ARG A 55 35.47 -6.23 12.11
N PRO A 56 36.60 -6.88 11.77
CA PRO A 56 37.01 -7.02 10.38
C PRO A 56 35.97 -7.78 9.56
N THR A 57 35.76 -7.36 8.32
CA THR A 57 34.81 -8.02 7.40
C THR A 57 35.53 -8.81 6.32
N ILE A 58 34.92 -9.91 5.88
CA ILE A 58 35.49 -10.74 4.82
C ILE A 58 35.37 -10.01 3.49
N VAL A 59 36.48 -9.84 2.76
CA VAL A 59 36.45 -9.28 1.41
C VAL A 59 35.84 -10.30 0.46
N VAL A 60 34.70 -9.97 -0.13
CA VAL A 60 34.03 -10.85 -1.08
C VAL A 60 34.57 -10.57 -2.49
N PRO A 61 35.12 -11.59 -3.19
CA PRO A 61 35.50 -11.51 -4.58
C PRO A 61 34.36 -11.01 -5.46
N SER A 62 34.67 -10.22 -6.49
CA SER A 62 33.68 -9.65 -7.39
C SER A 62 32.75 -10.69 -8.02
N VAL A 63 33.27 -11.88 -8.34
CA VAL A 63 32.53 -13.02 -8.90
C VAL A 63 31.48 -13.61 -7.95
N LEU A 64 31.69 -13.51 -6.63
CA LEU A 64 30.76 -14.03 -5.62
C LEU A 64 29.86 -12.95 -5.01
N ALA A 65 30.12 -11.66 -5.29
CA ALA A 65 29.43 -10.55 -4.63
C ALA A 65 27.91 -10.61 -4.84
N ASN A 66 27.45 -10.97 -6.05
CA ASN A 66 26.02 -11.06 -6.36
C ASN A 66 25.35 -12.15 -5.52
N GLU A 67 25.92 -13.35 -5.53
CA GLU A 67 25.42 -14.52 -4.81
C GLU A 67 25.37 -14.28 -3.29
N VAL A 68 26.41 -13.69 -2.71
CA VAL A 68 26.43 -13.39 -1.27
C VAL A 68 25.34 -12.41 -0.87
N VAL A 69 25.17 -11.32 -1.63
CA VAL A 69 24.16 -10.30 -1.31
C VAL A 69 22.74 -10.85 -1.52
N GLU A 70 22.53 -11.65 -2.57
CA GLU A 70 21.26 -12.30 -2.85
C GLU A 70 20.91 -13.33 -1.77
N ALA A 71 21.85 -14.17 -1.37
CA ALA A 71 21.66 -15.13 -0.27
C ALA A 71 21.28 -14.42 1.02
N VAL A 72 21.97 -13.33 1.41
CA VAL A 72 21.62 -12.56 2.60
C VAL A 72 20.22 -11.94 2.47
N HIS A 73 19.86 -11.41 1.30
CA HIS A 73 18.54 -10.84 1.06
C HIS A 73 17.43 -11.89 1.21
N VAL A 74 17.61 -13.08 0.64
CA VAL A 74 16.62 -14.17 0.69
C VAL A 74 16.54 -14.78 2.10
N CYS A 75 17.68 -15.15 2.69
CA CYS A 75 17.72 -15.80 4.00
C CYS A 75 17.25 -14.89 5.14
N ALA A 76 17.35 -13.57 4.99
CA ALA A 76 16.85 -12.60 5.96
C ALA A 76 15.39 -12.16 5.69
N SER A 77 14.64 -12.94 4.91
CA SER A 77 13.23 -12.70 4.59
C SER A 77 12.97 -11.40 3.84
N HIS A 78 13.71 -11.17 2.76
CA HIS A 78 13.53 -10.05 1.84
C HIS A 78 13.54 -8.64 2.48
N PRO A 79 14.57 -8.27 3.26
CA PRO A 79 14.62 -6.95 3.86
C PRO A 79 14.75 -5.84 2.81
N GLY A 80 14.36 -4.62 3.19
CA GLY A 80 14.59 -3.42 2.38
C GLY A 80 16.08 -3.15 2.10
N ARG A 81 16.35 -2.18 1.24
CA ARG A 81 17.71 -1.83 0.77
C ARG A 81 18.66 -1.56 1.93
N ASP A 82 18.26 -0.70 2.86
CA ASP A 82 19.11 -0.30 3.98
C ASP A 82 19.38 -1.46 4.93
N ARG A 83 18.36 -2.25 5.23
CA ARG A 83 18.50 -3.39 6.14
C ARG A 83 19.33 -4.51 5.52
N THR A 84 19.12 -4.82 4.24
CA THR A 84 19.97 -5.76 3.49
C THR A 84 21.43 -5.32 3.52
N ARG A 85 21.71 -4.04 3.21
CA ARG A 85 23.07 -3.50 3.27
C ARG A 85 23.70 -3.63 4.65
N GLN A 86 22.97 -3.32 5.72
CA GLN A 86 23.46 -3.46 7.09
C GLN A 86 23.83 -4.92 7.42
N LEU A 87 22.98 -5.88 7.04
CA LEU A 87 23.22 -7.30 7.29
C LEU A 87 24.45 -7.81 6.54
N VAL A 88 24.60 -7.45 5.27
CA VAL A 88 25.80 -7.80 4.49
C VAL A 88 27.05 -7.16 5.12
N SER A 89 26.99 -5.86 5.43
CA SER A 89 28.14 -5.09 5.95
C SER A 89 28.64 -5.56 7.32
N ARG A 90 27.87 -6.38 8.04
CA ARG A 90 28.28 -6.94 9.33
C ARG A 90 29.35 -8.03 9.20
N TYR A 91 29.33 -8.78 8.10
CA TYR A 91 30.21 -9.93 7.91
C TYR A 91 31.06 -9.82 6.65
N PHE A 92 30.56 -9.08 5.65
CA PHE A 92 31.11 -9.06 4.31
C PHE A 92 31.34 -7.64 3.84
N TRP A 93 32.43 -7.46 3.09
CA TRP A 93 32.67 -6.26 2.31
C TRP A 93 32.71 -6.58 0.83
N CYS A 94 31.99 -5.78 0.04
CA CYS A 94 31.97 -5.88 -1.42
C CYS A 94 32.24 -4.50 -2.03
N LYS A 95 33.05 -4.44 -3.09
CA LYS A 95 33.21 -3.22 -3.87
C LYS A 95 31.85 -2.81 -4.47
N GLY A 96 31.40 -1.60 -4.19
CA GLY A 96 30.13 -1.09 -4.72
C GLY A 96 28.86 -1.68 -4.06
N LEU A 97 28.96 -2.19 -2.82
CA LEU A 97 27.86 -2.85 -2.10
C LEU A 97 26.52 -2.09 -2.18
N TYR A 98 26.52 -0.77 -2.02
CA TYR A 98 25.29 0.04 -2.08
C TYR A 98 24.55 -0.13 -3.42
N LYS A 99 25.27 -0.03 -4.54
CA LYS A 99 24.68 -0.18 -5.88
C LYS A 99 24.19 -1.61 -6.11
N LEU A 100 24.96 -2.60 -5.65
CA LEU A 100 24.64 -4.01 -5.77
C LEU A 100 23.36 -4.38 -4.99
N VAL A 101 23.27 -3.98 -3.72
CA VAL A 101 22.08 -4.18 -2.88
C VAL A 101 20.86 -3.51 -3.50
N ASN A 102 21.01 -2.27 -3.98
CA ASN A 102 19.90 -1.58 -4.63
C ASN A 102 19.40 -2.35 -5.85
N ARG A 103 20.31 -2.84 -6.71
CA ARG A 103 19.96 -3.66 -7.88
C ARG A 103 19.18 -4.91 -7.46
N ILE A 104 19.73 -5.73 -6.56
CA ILE A 104 19.13 -6.99 -6.11
C ILE A 104 17.74 -6.78 -5.50
N VAL A 105 17.61 -5.83 -4.56
CA VAL A 105 16.34 -5.58 -3.87
C VAL A 105 15.29 -5.00 -4.83
N CYS A 106 15.69 -4.22 -5.83
CA CYS A 106 14.76 -3.65 -6.82
C CYS A 106 14.38 -4.63 -7.94
N SER A 107 15.19 -5.64 -8.22
CA SER A 107 14.89 -6.67 -9.22
C SER A 107 14.29 -7.95 -8.61
N CYS A 108 14.13 -8.03 -7.30
CA CYS A 108 13.57 -9.20 -6.62
C CYS A 108 12.05 -9.31 -6.87
N ASP A 109 11.62 -10.37 -7.57
CA ASP A 109 10.22 -10.63 -7.89
C ASP A 109 9.32 -10.66 -6.65
N THR A 110 9.74 -11.38 -5.59
CA THR A 110 9.02 -11.42 -4.30
C THR A 110 8.80 -10.02 -3.73
N CYS A 111 9.85 -9.19 -3.70
CA CYS A 111 9.75 -7.82 -3.20
C CYS A 111 8.82 -6.96 -4.06
N ILE A 112 8.87 -7.09 -5.38
CA ILE A 112 8.06 -6.30 -6.31
C ILE A 112 6.58 -6.62 -6.12
N ARG A 113 6.23 -7.90 -5.99
CA ARG A 113 4.83 -8.34 -5.81
C ARG A 113 4.26 -8.01 -4.44
N THR A 114 5.07 -8.10 -3.39
CA THR A 114 4.62 -7.94 -2.01
C THR A 114 4.62 -6.50 -1.52
N LYS A 115 5.48 -5.63 -2.07
CA LYS A 115 5.46 -4.22 -1.71
C LYS A 115 4.21 -3.58 -2.26
N SER A 116 3.25 -3.30 -1.37
CA SER A 116 2.19 -2.33 -1.63
C SER A 116 2.85 -1.05 -2.12
N THR A 117 2.63 -0.72 -3.39
CA THR A 117 3.02 0.54 -3.98
C THR A 117 2.19 1.62 -3.28
N ARG A 118 2.70 2.13 -2.15
CA ARG A 118 2.20 3.32 -1.46
C ARG A 118 2.41 4.61 -2.26
N LEU A 119 2.37 4.51 -3.59
CA LEU A 119 1.92 5.60 -4.45
C LEU A 119 0.40 5.50 -4.53
N HIS A 120 -0.28 5.56 -3.38
CA HIS A 120 -1.58 6.21 -3.39
C HIS A 120 -1.25 7.63 -3.86
N ARG A 121 -1.48 7.91 -5.14
CA ARG A 121 -1.37 9.29 -5.63
C ARG A 121 -2.27 10.08 -4.68
N HIS A 122 -1.67 10.92 -3.86
CA HIS A 122 -2.38 11.96 -3.11
C HIS A 122 -2.90 13.02 -4.09
N SER A 123 -3.41 12.64 -5.26
CA SER A 123 -4.34 13.45 -6.04
C SER A 123 -5.73 13.40 -5.38
N LEU A 124 -5.78 13.55 -4.06
CA LEU A 124 -6.96 14.10 -3.41
C LEU A 124 -7.02 15.57 -3.85
N GLY A 125 -7.77 15.89 -4.89
CA GLY A 125 -8.21 17.27 -5.13
C GLY A 125 -8.00 17.91 -6.50
N GLN A 126 -7.64 17.18 -7.57
CA GLN A 126 -7.57 17.79 -8.92
C GLN A 126 -8.85 17.69 -9.75
N SER A 127 -9.82 16.86 -9.35
CA SER A 127 -11.18 16.96 -9.88
C SER A 127 -12.11 17.41 -8.77
N ARG A 128 -12.06 18.70 -8.42
CA ARG A 128 -13.24 19.31 -7.80
C ARG A 128 -14.23 19.45 -8.95
N VAL A 129 -15.10 18.47 -9.13
CA VAL A 129 -16.28 18.70 -9.96
C VAL A 129 -17.02 19.85 -9.27
N ARG A 130 -16.90 21.06 -9.84
CA ARG A 130 -17.54 22.26 -9.32
C ARG A 130 -18.88 22.36 -10.00
N SER A 131 -19.93 22.19 -9.23
CA SER A 131 -21.28 22.52 -9.68
C SER A 131 -21.57 23.96 -9.27
N SER A 132 -22.08 24.74 -10.21
CA SER A 132 -22.43 26.14 -10.07
C SER A 132 -23.94 26.38 -10.04
N LEU A 133 -24.73 25.43 -10.55
CA LEU A 133 -26.19 25.52 -10.62
C LEU A 133 -26.88 24.33 -9.92
N PRO A 134 -28.01 24.55 -9.23
CA PRO A 134 -28.84 23.47 -8.72
C PRO A 134 -29.21 22.46 -9.82
N GLY A 135 -29.09 21.16 -9.54
CA GLY A 135 -29.39 20.09 -10.51
C GLY A 135 -28.29 19.82 -11.55
N GLU A 136 -27.25 20.65 -11.66
CA GLU A 136 -26.18 20.43 -12.64
C GLU A 136 -25.39 19.14 -12.36
N LEU A 137 -25.16 18.84 -11.08
CA LEU A 137 -24.44 17.64 -10.65
C LEU A 137 -25.09 17.04 -9.42
N LEU A 138 -25.51 15.78 -9.54
CA LEU A 138 -25.96 14.97 -8.41
C LEU A 138 -24.94 13.89 -8.09
N GLY A 139 -24.63 13.71 -6.81
CA GLY A 139 -23.98 12.51 -6.29
C GLY A 139 -25.03 11.53 -5.80
N VAL A 140 -24.92 10.27 -6.20
CA VAL A 140 -25.86 9.20 -5.85
C VAL A 140 -25.11 8.10 -5.14
N ASP A 141 -25.63 7.66 -4.00
CA ASP A 141 -25.05 6.58 -3.20
C ASP A 141 -26.15 5.75 -2.51
N LEU A 142 -25.81 4.51 -2.13
CA LEU A 142 -26.67 3.61 -1.39
C LEU A 142 -26.12 3.36 0.00
N LEU A 143 -26.91 3.74 1.00
CA LEU A 143 -26.61 3.46 2.40
C LEU A 143 -27.34 2.18 2.82
N VAL A 144 -26.65 1.32 3.60
CA VAL A 144 -27.31 0.16 4.22
C VAL A 144 -28.06 0.65 5.46
N TYR A 145 -29.35 0.38 5.49
CA TYR A 145 -30.22 0.64 6.63
C TYR A 145 -30.61 -0.68 7.28
N ASN A 146 -29.98 -1.00 8.41
CA ASN A 146 -30.42 -2.12 9.23
C ASN A 146 -31.39 -1.55 10.27
N SER A 147 -32.68 -1.87 10.14
CA SER A 147 -33.60 -1.64 11.26
C SER A 147 -33.15 -2.50 12.44
N VAL A 148 -32.90 -1.86 13.58
CA VAL A 148 -32.67 -2.59 14.82
C VAL A 148 -34.01 -3.24 15.21
N PRO A 149 -34.09 -4.56 15.44
CA PRO A 149 -35.31 -5.18 15.92
C PRO A 149 -35.75 -4.50 17.22
N SER A 150 -37.04 -4.17 17.33
CA SER A 150 -37.63 -3.39 18.42
C SER A 150 -37.55 -4.01 19.83
N ASP A 151 -36.85 -5.14 20.01
CA ASP A 151 -36.72 -5.84 21.30
C ASP A 151 -35.60 -5.31 22.21
N THR A 152 -34.85 -4.30 21.78
CA THR A 152 -33.94 -3.56 22.67
C THR A 152 -34.36 -2.11 22.79
N ALA A 153 -35.56 -1.88 23.32
CA ALA A 153 -35.96 -0.60 23.89
C ALA A 153 -35.13 -0.27 25.15
N ARG A 154 -33.86 0.09 24.92
CA ARG A 154 -33.08 0.99 25.76
C ARG A 154 -32.47 2.03 24.85
N LEU A 155 -33.33 2.78 24.16
CA LEU A 155 -32.91 3.82 23.24
C LEU A 155 -32.71 5.14 23.97
N SER A 156 -31.54 5.70 23.65
CA SER A 156 -31.08 7.06 23.82
C SER A 156 -32.17 8.11 23.54
N PRO A 157 -32.12 9.29 24.17
CA PRO A 157 -33.15 10.34 24.05
C PRO A 157 -33.35 10.93 22.63
N TRP A 158 -32.51 10.57 21.66
CA TRP A 158 -32.49 11.22 20.33
C TRP A 158 -33.38 10.53 19.28
N SER A 159 -33.97 9.38 19.58
CA SER A 159 -34.79 8.62 18.62
C SER A 159 -36.27 9.05 18.58
N ALA A 160 -36.78 9.69 19.63
CA ALA A 160 -38.22 9.97 19.79
C ALA A 160 -38.78 11.03 18.82
N GLU A 161 -37.94 11.91 18.29
CA GLU A 161 -38.41 13.01 17.41
C GLU A 161 -38.65 12.57 15.96
N VAL A 162 -38.03 11.48 15.51
CA VAL A 162 -38.15 11.00 14.11
C VAL A 162 -39.40 10.14 13.92
N ASP A 163 -39.75 9.32 14.91
CA ASP A 163 -40.92 8.44 14.84
C ASP A 163 -42.26 9.22 14.89
N THR A 164 -42.27 10.37 15.56
CA THR A 164 -43.45 11.24 15.68
C THR A 164 -43.92 11.81 14.32
N ALA A 165 -43.03 11.89 13.31
CA ALA A 165 -43.39 12.40 12.00
C ALA A 165 -44.12 11.36 11.12
N LEU A 166 -43.87 10.06 11.31
CA LEU A 166 -44.45 8.99 10.50
C LEU A 166 -45.84 8.56 10.97
N GLU A 167 -46.18 8.75 12.24
CA GLU A 167 -47.47 8.30 12.81
C GLU A 167 -48.65 9.22 12.49
N SER A 168 -48.43 10.38 11.86
CA SER A 168 -49.49 11.35 11.56
C SER A 168 -50.38 10.99 10.36
N VAL A 169 -50.11 9.89 9.65
CA VAL A 169 -50.91 9.43 8.50
C VAL A 169 -51.29 7.95 8.67
N GLY A 170 -52.34 7.66 9.44
CA GLY A 170 -52.91 6.31 9.46
C GLY A 170 -53.76 5.99 10.69
N SER A 171 -55.00 6.49 10.70
CA SER A 171 -55.99 6.11 11.71
C SER A 171 -56.46 4.66 11.52
N ASN A 172 -56.14 3.83 12.52
CA ASN A 172 -56.92 2.74 13.12
C ASN A 172 -57.67 1.75 12.19
N ARG A 173 -57.21 0.48 12.16
CA ARG A 173 -58.06 -0.72 12.03
C ARG A 173 -57.29 -2.00 12.39
N ASN A 174 -57.76 -2.69 13.42
CA ASN A 174 -57.43 -4.08 13.75
C ASN A 174 -58.02 -5.03 12.70
N ASP A 175 -57.25 -6.02 12.25
CA ASP A 175 -57.60 -7.45 12.21
C ASP A 175 -56.68 -8.23 11.23
N GLY A 176 -56.29 -9.44 11.63
CA GLY A 176 -55.80 -10.47 10.72
C GLY A 176 -54.27 -10.60 10.62
N HIS A 177 -53.82 -11.85 10.50
CA HIS A 177 -52.43 -12.29 10.31
C HIS A 177 -51.69 -11.40 9.30
N ALA A 178 -50.94 -10.42 9.79
CA ALA A 178 -50.16 -9.54 8.94
C ALA A 178 -48.87 -10.27 8.58
N ASP A 179 -48.79 -10.77 7.35
CA ASP A 179 -47.51 -10.96 6.67
C ASP A 179 -46.72 -9.68 6.90
N ALA A 180 -45.65 -9.76 7.71
CA ALA A 180 -44.85 -8.59 8.04
C ALA A 180 -44.39 -7.97 6.71
N LEU A 181 -44.87 -6.76 6.41
CA LEU A 181 -44.45 -6.04 5.22
C LEU A 181 -42.93 -6.00 5.21
N PRO A 182 -42.28 -6.30 4.06
CA PRO A 182 -40.83 -6.31 3.99
C PRO A 182 -40.30 -4.98 4.50
N MET A 183 -39.33 -5.00 5.41
CA MET A 183 -38.71 -3.75 5.88
C MET A 183 -37.66 -3.27 4.89
N PRO A 184 -37.56 -1.96 4.63
CA PRO A 184 -36.52 -1.42 3.77
C PRO A 184 -35.13 -1.70 4.38
N LYS A 185 -34.17 -2.04 3.53
CA LYS A 185 -32.79 -2.40 3.92
C LYS A 185 -31.76 -1.40 3.43
N TYR A 186 -32.16 -0.48 2.55
CA TYR A 186 -31.27 0.48 1.94
C TYR A 186 -31.93 1.86 1.85
N ILE A 187 -31.11 2.89 1.87
CA ILE A 187 -31.51 4.26 1.58
C ILE A 187 -30.74 4.68 0.33
N LEU A 188 -31.47 4.96 -0.74
CA LEU A 188 -30.95 5.68 -1.90
C LEU A 188 -30.83 7.15 -1.52
N MET A 189 -29.63 7.69 -1.63
CA MET A 189 -29.31 9.08 -1.30
C MET A 189 -28.85 9.80 -2.56
N VAL A 190 -29.50 10.93 -2.86
CA VAL A 190 -29.16 11.80 -3.98
C VAL A 190 -28.82 13.18 -3.43
N ILE A 191 -27.64 13.70 -3.73
CA ILE A 191 -27.13 14.96 -3.21
C ILE A 191 -26.82 15.91 -4.36
N CYS A 192 -27.42 17.11 -4.35
CA CYS A 192 -27.05 18.16 -5.28
C CYS A 192 -25.74 18.82 -4.84
N ALA A 193 -24.72 18.83 -5.71
CA ALA A 193 -23.41 19.37 -5.37
C ALA A 193 -23.38 20.90 -5.22
N ALA A 194 -24.24 21.64 -5.92
CA ALA A 194 -24.33 23.11 -5.79
C ALA A 194 -25.04 23.57 -4.51
N THR A 195 -26.12 22.90 -4.11
CA THR A 195 -27.00 23.35 -3.01
C THR A 195 -26.86 22.54 -1.74
N TYR A 196 -26.20 21.39 -1.80
CA TYR A 196 -26.15 20.38 -0.74
C TYR A 196 -27.54 19.86 -0.32
N ARG A 197 -28.57 20.07 -1.15
CA ARG A 197 -29.88 19.48 -0.94
C ARG A 197 -29.79 17.97 -1.12
N ILE A 198 -30.41 17.24 -0.20
CA ILE A 198 -30.41 15.78 -0.15
C ILE A 198 -31.84 15.28 -0.37
N TRP A 199 -32.00 14.33 -1.27
CA TRP A 199 -33.22 13.54 -1.43
C TRP A 199 -32.93 12.10 -1.02
N THR A 200 -33.88 11.48 -0.35
CA THR A 200 -33.77 10.09 0.08
C THR A 200 -35.01 9.29 -0.31
N ARG A 201 -34.80 8.03 -0.66
CA ARG A 201 -35.85 7.02 -0.83
C ARG A 201 -35.39 5.71 -0.20
N THR A 202 -36.32 4.97 0.36
CA THR A 202 -36.05 3.65 0.93
C THR A 202 -36.17 2.58 -0.14
N LEU A 203 -35.33 1.55 -0.06
CA LEU A 203 -35.37 0.38 -0.94
C LEU A 203 -35.36 -0.90 -0.12
N PHE A 204 -36.00 -1.95 -0.64
CA PHE A 204 -36.03 -3.28 -0.04
C PHE A 204 -34.85 -4.13 -0.50
N THR A 205 -34.39 -3.91 -1.74
CA THR A 205 -33.21 -4.56 -2.31
C THR A 205 -32.25 -3.54 -2.91
N LYS A 206 -31.02 -3.98 -3.19
CA LYS A 206 -30.04 -3.24 -4.01
C LYS A 206 -30.03 -3.72 -5.45
N SER A 207 -31.15 -4.25 -5.94
CA SER A 207 -31.24 -4.76 -7.31
C SER A 207 -31.23 -3.57 -8.29
N SER A 208 -30.55 -3.75 -9.42
CA SER A 208 -30.48 -2.70 -10.46
C SER A 208 -31.87 -2.24 -10.95
N PRO A 209 -32.87 -3.12 -11.14
CA PRO A 209 -34.21 -2.68 -11.55
C PRO A 209 -34.89 -1.78 -10.52
N GLU A 210 -34.86 -2.14 -9.23
CA GLU A 210 -35.50 -1.35 -8.17
C GLU A 210 -34.82 0.02 -8.03
N VAL A 211 -33.47 0.03 -8.06
CA VAL A 211 -32.69 1.26 -8.02
C VAL A 211 -33.00 2.15 -9.23
N ALA A 212 -33.07 1.59 -10.44
CA ALA A 212 -33.38 2.35 -11.64
C ALA A 212 -34.77 2.99 -11.59
N THR A 213 -35.80 2.27 -11.12
CA THR A 213 -37.16 2.82 -10.99
C THR A 213 -37.20 3.99 -10.00
N VAL A 214 -36.69 3.77 -8.78
CA VAL A 214 -36.77 4.79 -7.72
C VAL A 214 -35.86 5.98 -7.99
N LEU A 215 -34.67 5.74 -8.56
CA LEU A 215 -33.80 6.82 -9.01
C LEU A 215 -34.47 7.59 -10.16
N GLY A 216 -35.04 6.91 -11.16
CA GLY A 216 -35.73 7.54 -12.28
C GLY A 216 -36.82 8.52 -11.84
N GLU A 217 -37.67 8.13 -10.87
CA GLU A 217 -38.70 9.01 -10.30
C GLU A 217 -38.11 10.28 -9.66
N LEU A 218 -36.99 10.15 -8.93
CA LEU A 218 -36.29 11.30 -8.36
C LEU A 218 -35.65 12.17 -9.44
N LEU A 219 -35.10 11.56 -10.49
CA LEU A 219 -34.44 12.28 -11.58
C LEU A 219 -35.44 13.03 -12.45
N ASP A 220 -36.64 12.50 -12.65
CA ASP A 220 -37.73 13.21 -13.34
C ASP A 220 -38.14 14.48 -12.57
N GLU A 221 -38.20 14.41 -11.23
CA GLU A 221 -38.49 15.56 -10.37
C GLU A 221 -37.36 16.61 -10.41
N ILE A 222 -36.09 16.18 -10.38
CA ILE A 222 -34.94 17.07 -10.24
C ILE A 222 -34.44 17.58 -11.61
N SER A 223 -34.64 16.80 -12.67
CA SER A 223 -34.16 17.03 -14.04
C SER A 223 -32.67 17.42 -14.12
N PRO A 224 -31.74 16.57 -13.65
CA PRO A 224 -30.33 16.95 -13.57
C PRO A 224 -29.57 16.83 -14.88
N SER A 225 -28.46 17.56 -14.99
CA SER A 225 -27.56 17.47 -16.15
C SER A 225 -26.64 16.26 -16.07
N ILE A 226 -26.13 15.92 -14.88
CA ILE A 226 -25.17 14.83 -14.66
C ILE A 226 -25.43 14.14 -13.32
N CYS A 227 -25.43 12.80 -13.32
CA CYS A 227 -25.39 11.99 -12.11
C CYS A 227 -24.06 11.25 -11.98
N LEU A 228 -23.44 11.34 -10.81
CA LEU A 228 -22.26 10.57 -10.42
C LEU A 228 -22.68 9.43 -9.50
N VAL A 229 -22.41 8.21 -9.94
CA VAL A 229 -22.58 6.95 -9.21
C VAL A 229 -21.23 6.27 -9.06
N ASP A 230 -21.11 5.34 -8.11
CA ASP A 230 -19.95 4.46 -8.04
C ASP A 230 -20.00 3.34 -9.11
N GLY A 231 -19.00 2.46 -9.12
CA GLY A 231 -18.95 1.31 -10.02
C GLY A 231 -19.83 0.12 -9.58
N GLY A 232 -20.83 0.35 -8.72
CA GLY A 232 -21.75 -0.65 -8.21
C GLY A 232 -22.58 -1.31 -9.31
N LYS A 233 -22.90 -2.60 -9.13
CA LYS A 233 -23.70 -3.38 -10.10
C LYS A 233 -25.15 -2.91 -10.14
N GLU A 234 -25.63 -2.35 -9.05
CA GLU A 234 -26.91 -1.68 -8.87
C GLU A 234 -27.15 -0.52 -9.85
N PHE A 235 -26.08 0.16 -10.30
CA PHE A 235 -26.19 1.33 -11.19
C PHE A 235 -25.92 0.98 -12.66
N ALA A 236 -25.57 -0.27 -12.98
CA ALA A 236 -25.13 -0.68 -14.31
C ALA A 236 -26.18 -0.50 -15.42
N ASN A 237 -27.47 -0.39 -15.08
CA ASN A 237 -28.58 -0.20 -16.03
C ASN A 237 -29.45 1.03 -15.70
N SER A 238 -28.98 1.91 -14.81
CA SER A 238 -29.82 2.95 -14.18
C SER A 238 -29.64 4.35 -14.79
N LEU A 239 -28.84 4.47 -15.85
CA LEU A 239 -28.54 5.71 -16.59
C LEU A 239 -28.33 5.41 -18.07
#